data_AF-A0AAF0Z1P9-F1
#
_entry.id   AF-A0AAF0Z1P9-F1
#
_cell.length_a   1.000
_cell.length_b   1.000
_cell.length_c   1.000
_cell.angle_alpha   90.00
_cell.angle_beta   90.00
_cell.angle_gamma   90.00
#
_symmetry.space_group_name_H-M   'P 1'
#
loop_
_entity.id
_entity.type
_entity.pdbx_description
1 polymer ?
#
loop_
_entity_poly.entity_id
_entity_poly.type
_entity_poly.pdbx_seq_one_letter_code
_entity_poly.pdbx_strand_id
1 'polypeptide(L)'
;MSDEFDATEPFGDDHEGHDDHHGRDGHDGHDHEAHGPDPLPGVDATDLHAAVDEIAAALHAYVDSATGVRAEFGAHEADEDPRVLAVESRLSTLNAALYDLVHERLGMHSDLTGLSWDDDTADDHGDDTSSAEPDTFHLGFLVWPPDGPSDESMDSVLGMIDAGGEAITQRLTDAGFQVSEWGASRSVPVLFDDTEDDE
;
A
#
# COMPACT_ATOMS: atom_id res chain seq x y z
N MET A 1 -33.05 -1.82 77.53
CA MET A 1 -33.48 -0.42 77.70
C MET A 1 -32.87 0.32 76.52
N SER A 2 -33.41 0.14 75.31
CA SER A 2 -34.62 0.76 74.75
C SER A 2 -34.36 2.22 74.36
N ASP A 3 -34.28 2.47 73.06
CA ASP A 3 -34.73 3.65 72.29
C ASP A 3 -34.34 3.33 70.83
N GLU A 4 -35.22 2.76 70.00
CA GLU A 4 -36.39 3.37 69.33
C GLU A 4 -35.97 4.42 68.29
N PHE A 5 -35.96 4.03 67.02
CA PHE A 5 -36.34 4.89 65.91
C PHE A 5 -37.12 4.07 64.89
N ASP A 6 -38.43 4.30 64.92
CA ASP A 6 -39.45 3.92 63.96
C ASP A 6 -39.47 4.92 62.78
N ALA A 7 -39.73 4.41 61.57
CA ALA A 7 -40.50 5.04 60.48
C ALA A 7 -40.09 4.49 59.08
N THR A 8 -40.66 3.34 58.73
CA THR A 8 -41.52 3.09 57.56
C THR A 8 -41.38 3.98 56.29
N GLU A 9 -40.81 3.39 55.23
CA GLU A 9 -41.25 3.25 53.81
C GLU A 9 -41.74 4.48 52.98
N PRO A 10 -41.67 4.50 51.62
CA PRO A 10 -41.50 3.36 50.70
C PRO A 10 -40.41 3.51 49.62
N PHE A 11 -40.03 2.35 49.08
CA PHE A 11 -39.29 2.19 47.84
C PHE A 11 -40.09 2.80 46.68
N GLY A 12 -39.64 3.96 46.22
CA GLY A 12 -40.07 4.59 44.98
C GLY A 12 -39.29 4.00 43.82
N ASP A 13 -40.05 3.33 42.96
CA ASP A 13 -39.73 2.81 41.65
C ASP A 13 -39.20 3.95 40.75
N ASP A 14 -37.93 3.87 40.34
CA ASP A 14 -37.41 4.58 39.17
C ASP A 14 -36.47 3.59 38.44
N HIS A 15 -37.09 2.54 37.89
CA HIS A 15 -36.51 1.79 36.78
C HIS A 15 -36.58 2.66 35.51
N GLU A 16 -35.68 3.64 35.38
CA GLU A 16 -35.35 4.16 34.06
C GLU A 16 -34.46 3.13 33.37
N GLY A 17 -35.07 2.43 32.42
CA GLY A 17 -34.44 1.40 31.62
C GLY A 17 -33.16 1.90 30.96
N HIS A 18 -32.06 1.20 31.25
CA HIS A 18 -30.95 1.12 30.32
C HIS A 18 -31.47 0.42 29.07
N ASP A 19 -31.88 1.19 28.06
CA ASP A 19 -31.94 0.73 26.68
C ASP A 19 -30.50 0.60 26.16
N ASP A 20 -29.81 -0.42 26.64
CA ASP A 20 -28.88 -1.15 25.79
C ASP A 20 -29.73 -1.86 24.74
N HIS A 21 -29.49 -1.60 23.46
CA HIS A 21 -29.30 -2.62 22.43
C HIS A 21 -29.36 -2.01 21.01
N HIS A 22 -28.18 -2.03 20.38
CA HIS A 22 -27.95 -2.26 18.95
C HIS A 22 -28.51 -1.20 17.98
N GLY A 23 -27.67 -0.34 17.40
CA GLY A 23 -26.61 -0.79 16.50
C GLY A 23 -27.21 -1.26 15.18
N ARG A 24 -27.76 -0.30 14.40
CA ARG A 24 -27.96 -0.40 12.95
C ARG A 24 -27.88 0.99 12.35
N ASP A 25 -26.71 1.61 12.51
CA ASP A 25 -26.26 2.53 11.49
C ASP A 25 -25.88 1.64 10.30
N GLY A 26 -26.82 1.54 9.37
CA GLY A 26 -26.60 0.96 8.06
C GLY A 26 -25.60 1.83 7.31
N HIS A 27 -24.32 1.66 7.64
CA HIS A 27 -23.29 1.77 6.64
C HIS A 27 -23.57 0.62 5.67
N ASP A 28 -24.36 0.90 4.63
CA ASP A 28 -24.25 0.20 3.35
C ASP A 28 -22.86 0.54 2.78
N GLY A 29 -21.81 0.11 3.49
CA GLY A 29 -20.49 -0.04 2.94
C GLY A 29 -20.63 -1.11 1.87
N HIS A 30 -20.06 -0.84 0.70
CA HIS A 30 -19.98 -1.79 -0.38
C HIS A 30 -19.11 -2.98 0.06
N ASP A 31 -19.63 -3.86 0.92
CA ASP A 31 -19.10 -5.22 1.13
C ASP A 31 -19.38 -5.98 -0.16
N HIS A 32 -18.55 -5.71 -1.16
CA HIS A 32 -18.51 -6.49 -2.38
C HIS A 32 -18.15 -7.91 -1.96
N GLU A 33 -18.85 -8.90 -2.50
CA GLU A 33 -18.68 -10.32 -2.15
C GLU A 33 -17.20 -10.76 -2.25
N ALA A 34 -16.44 -10.12 -3.14
CA ALA A 34 -15.00 -10.32 -3.32
C ALA A 34 -14.11 -9.97 -2.11
N HIS A 35 -14.56 -9.12 -1.18
CA HIS A 35 -13.79 -8.69 -0.01
C HIS A 35 -14.17 -9.40 1.29
N GLY A 36 -15.07 -10.39 1.21
CA GLY A 36 -15.52 -11.16 2.37
C GLY A 36 -14.48 -12.20 2.85
N PRO A 37 -14.59 -12.68 4.11
CA PRO A 37 -13.68 -13.69 4.66
C PRO A 37 -13.96 -15.12 4.14
N ASP A 38 -15.09 -15.34 3.49
CA ASP A 38 -15.47 -16.63 2.93
C ASP A 38 -14.82 -16.85 1.54
N PRO A 39 -14.47 -18.09 1.16
CA PRO A 39 -13.95 -18.38 -0.17
C PRO A 39 -14.90 -17.91 -1.28
N LEU A 40 -14.35 -17.46 -2.40
CA LEU A 40 -15.10 -17.03 -3.61
C LEU A 40 -15.31 -18.21 -4.59
N PRO A 41 -16.45 -18.92 -4.57
CA PRO A 41 -16.72 -19.98 -5.53
C PRO A 41 -17.13 -19.43 -6.90
N GLY A 42 -16.72 -20.12 -7.98
CA GLY A 42 -17.28 -19.88 -9.31
C GLY A 42 -16.79 -18.61 -10.02
N VAL A 43 -15.62 -18.08 -9.64
CA VAL A 43 -14.97 -16.97 -10.34
C VAL A 43 -14.70 -17.35 -11.80
N ASP A 44 -15.24 -16.57 -12.73
CA ASP A 44 -14.90 -16.65 -14.15
C ASP A 44 -13.66 -15.81 -14.45
N ALA A 45 -12.58 -16.46 -14.88
CA ALA A 45 -11.30 -15.82 -15.17
C ALA A 45 -11.18 -15.32 -16.62
N THR A 46 -12.23 -15.44 -17.44
CA THR A 46 -12.17 -15.11 -18.87
C THR A 46 -11.70 -13.68 -19.13
N ASP A 47 -12.30 -12.69 -18.44
CA ASP A 47 -11.95 -11.28 -18.62
C ASP A 47 -10.54 -10.97 -18.10
N LEU A 48 -10.11 -11.63 -17.02
CA LEU A 48 -8.75 -11.50 -16.47
C LEU A 48 -7.70 -12.00 -17.46
N HIS A 49 -7.94 -13.16 -18.08
CA HIS A 49 -7.05 -13.70 -19.11
C HIS A 49 -7.03 -12.82 -20.36
N ALA A 50 -8.18 -12.28 -20.78
CA ALA A 50 -8.24 -11.35 -21.90
C ALA A 50 -7.41 -10.08 -21.64
N ALA A 51 -7.49 -9.51 -20.44
CA ALA A 51 -6.67 -8.35 -20.06
C ALA A 51 -5.16 -8.67 -20.08
N VAL A 52 -4.76 -9.85 -19.60
CA VAL A 52 -3.37 -10.32 -19.67
C VAL A 52 -2.90 -10.49 -21.12
N ASP A 53 -3.74 -11.06 -21.99
CA ASP A 53 -3.42 -11.23 -23.41
C ASP A 53 -3.23 -9.88 -24.12
N GLU A 54 -4.03 -8.86 -23.75
CA GLU A 54 -3.86 -7.49 -24.28
C GLU A 54 -2.55 -6.84 -23.83
N ILE A 55 -2.14 -7.05 -22.58
CA ILE A 55 -0.84 -6.60 -22.07
C ILE A 55 0.30 -7.32 -22.79
N ALA A 56 0.22 -8.64 -22.96
CA ALA A 56 1.22 -9.41 -23.68
C ALA A 56 1.40 -8.91 -25.13
N ALA A 57 0.29 -8.64 -25.82
CA ALA A 57 0.33 -8.06 -27.15
C ALA A 57 0.98 -6.66 -27.17
N ALA A 58 0.71 -5.83 -26.17
CA ALA A 58 1.33 -4.51 -26.04
C ALA A 58 2.84 -4.61 -25.74
N LEU A 59 3.27 -5.57 -24.92
CA LEU A 59 4.69 -5.83 -24.63
C LEU A 59 5.44 -6.28 -25.89
N HIS A 60 4.85 -7.14 -26.70
CA HIS A 60 5.43 -7.50 -27.99
C HIS A 60 5.56 -6.29 -28.92
N ALA A 61 4.54 -5.42 -28.98
CA ALA A 61 4.60 -4.19 -29.76
C ALA A 61 5.67 -3.21 -29.25
N TYR A 62 5.93 -3.20 -27.94
CA TYR A 62 7.00 -2.42 -27.33
C TYR A 62 8.37 -2.93 -27.81
N VAL A 63 8.62 -4.23 -27.72
CA VAL A 63 9.88 -4.84 -28.19
C VAL A 63 10.10 -4.57 -29.68
N ASP A 64 9.08 -4.72 -30.52
CA ASP A 64 9.19 -4.45 -31.95
C ASP A 64 9.47 -2.96 -32.23
N SER A 65 8.83 -2.06 -31.49
CA SER A 65 9.04 -0.61 -31.62
C SER A 65 10.44 -0.21 -31.15
N ALA A 66 10.85 -0.64 -29.96
CA ALA A 66 12.14 -0.33 -29.38
C ALA A 66 13.29 -0.89 -30.24
N THR A 67 13.20 -2.14 -30.71
CA THR A 67 14.21 -2.72 -31.60
C THR A 67 14.27 -2.02 -32.96
N GLY A 68 13.11 -1.63 -33.52
CA GLY A 68 13.03 -0.84 -34.75
C GLY A 68 13.66 0.55 -34.60
N VAL A 69 13.33 1.27 -33.52
CA VAL A 69 13.89 2.59 -33.21
C VAL A 69 15.39 2.50 -32.97
N ARG A 70 15.88 1.49 -32.23
CA ARG A 70 17.32 1.24 -32.00
C ARG A 70 18.08 0.89 -33.28
N ALA A 71 17.40 0.42 -34.33
CA ALA A 71 18.01 0.21 -35.64
C ALA A 71 18.10 1.52 -36.46
N GLU A 72 17.26 2.50 -36.17
CA GLU A 72 17.23 3.82 -36.81
C GLU A 72 18.08 4.87 -36.07
N PHE A 73 18.12 4.80 -34.74
CA PHE A 73 18.68 5.80 -33.82
C PHE A 73 19.59 5.15 -32.75
N GLY A 74 20.40 5.98 -32.08
CA GLY A 74 21.23 5.58 -30.95
C GLY A 74 20.38 5.15 -29.73
N ALA A 75 21.04 4.70 -28.66
CA ALA A 75 20.32 4.16 -27.49
C ALA A 75 19.56 5.28 -26.76
N HIS A 76 20.25 6.40 -26.55
CA HIS A 76 19.74 7.53 -25.81
C HIS A 76 18.56 8.22 -26.53
N GLU A 77 18.60 8.28 -27.86
CA GLU A 77 17.51 8.86 -28.65
C GLU A 77 16.30 7.92 -28.80
N ALA A 78 16.47 6.63 -28.52
CA ALA A 78 15.39 5.65 -28.64
C ALA A 78 14.39 5.71 -27.48
N ASP A 79 14.88 6.02 -26.28
CA ASP A 79 14.05 6.10 -25.07
C ASP A 79 13.09 7.30 -25.10
N GLU A 80 13.48 8.37 -25.81
CA GLU A 80 12.64 9.55 -26.01
C GLU A 80 11.79 9.49 -27.30
N ASP A 81 11.85 8.39 -28.06
CA ASP A 81 11.11 8.27 -29.33
C ASP A 81 9.59 8.21 -29.06
N PRO A 82 8.78 9.05 -29.72
CA PRO A 82 7.34 9.11 -29.47
C PRO A 82 6.60 7.80 -29.77
N ARG A 83 7.17 6.91 -30.59
CA ARG A 83 6.61 5.57 -30.86
C ARG A 83 6.75 4.66 -29.64
N VAL A 84 7.90 4.70 -28.97
CA VAL A 84 8.16 3.92 -27.75
C VAL A 84 7.28 4.43 -26.61
N LEU A 85 7.30 5.75 -26.37
CA LEU A 85 6.48 6.41 -25.35
C LEU A 85 4.98 6.15 -25.51
N ALA A 86 4.49 6.08 -26.75
CA ALA A 86 3.08 5.76 -27.02
C ALA A 86 2.72 4.32 -26.61
N VAL A 87 3.62 3.36 -26.81
CA VAL A 87 3.39 1.97 -26.38
C VAL A 87 3.48 1.84 -24.86
N GLU A 88 4.43 2.53 -24.23
CA GLU A 88 4.56 2.57 -22.75
C GLU A 88 3.32 3.17 -22.09
N SER A 89 2.80 4.28 -22.61
CA SER A 89 1.56 4.87 -22.12
C SER A 89 0.37 3.90 -22.24
N ARG A 90 0.30 3.14 -23.33
CA ARG A 90 -0.71 2.09 -23.51
C ARG A 90 -0.53 0.96 -22.48
N LEU A 91 0.70 0.50 -22.26
CA LEU A 91 1.02 -0.54 -21.26
C LEU A 91 0.62 -0.10 -19.86
N SER A 92 0.94 1.14 -19.47
CA SER A 92 0.52 1.71 -18.18
C SER A 92 -1.00 1.69 -18.01
N THR A 93 -1.74 2.08 -19.05
CA THR A 93 -3.22 2.08 -19.03
C THR A 93 -3.79 0.67 -18.90
N LEU A 94 -3.29 -0.28 -19.69
CA LEU A 94 -3.74 -1.67 -19.63
C LEU A 94 -3.45 -2.30 -18.28
N ASN A 95 -2.30 -1.94 -17.70
CA ASN A 95 -1.89 -2.44 -16.41
C ASN A 95 -2.77 -1.93 -15.26
N ALA A 96 -3.09 -0.64 -15.24
CA ALA A 96 -4.04 -0.09 -14.27
C ALA A 96 -5.42 -0.77 -14.39
N ALA A 97 -5.87 -1.03 -15.62
CA ALA A 97 -7.13 -1.73 -15.85
C ALA A 97 -7.11 -3.20 -15.34
N LEU A 98 -5.98 -3.90 -15.49
CA LEU A 98 -5.83 -5.25 -14.92
C LEU A 98 -5.85 -5.21 -13.39
N TYR A 99 -5.17 -4.25 -12.77
CA TYR A 99 -5.18 -4.06 -11.31
C TYR A 99 -6.61 -3.83 -10.81
N ASP A 100 -7.35 -2.92 -11.43
CA ASP A 100 -8.74 -2.63 -11.07
C ASP A 100 -9.62 -3.88 -11.23
N LEU A 101 -9.43 -4.64 -12.31
CA LEU A 101 -10.20 -5.86 -12.57
C LEU A 101 -9.89 -6.99 -11.55
N VAL A 102 -8.62 -7.14 -11.17
CA VAL A 102 -8.21 -8.09 -10.12
C VAL A 102 -8.79 -7.69 -8.77
N HIS A 103 -8.74 -6.40 -8.45
CA HIS A 103 -9.31 -5.86 -7.23
C HIS A 103 -10.83 -6.06 -7.18
N GLU A 104 -11.54 -5.73 -8.25
CA GLU A 104 -13.01 -5.88 -8.34
C GLU A 104 -13.44 -7.35 -8.26
N ARG A 105 -12.78 -8.24 -9.02
CA ARG A 105 -13.22 -9.64 -9.17
C ARG A 105 -12.74 -10.56 -8.07
N LEU A 106 -11.53 -10.33 -7.56
CA LEU A 106 -10.89 -11.22 -6.60
C LEU A 106 -10.76 -10.60 -5.21
N GLY A 107 -11.03 -9.30 -5.07
CA GLY A 107 -10.78 -8.58 -3.82
C GLY A 107 -9.30 -8.48 -3.47
N MET A 108 -8.43 -8.77 -4.43
CA MET A 108 -6.99 -8.83 -4.24
C MET A 108 -6.36 -7.49 -4.64
N HIS A 109 -5.55 -6.93 -3.76
CA HIS A 109 -4.58 -5.92 -4.12
C HIS A 109 -3.36 -6.64 -4.69
N SER A 110 -3.22 -6.63 -6.02
CA SER A 110 -2.14 -7.35 -6.68
C SER A 110 -0.94 -6.44 -6.91
N ASP A 111 0.20 -6.79 -6.35
CA ASP A 111 1.49 -6.13 -6.63
C ASP A 111 2.11 -6.56 -7.96
N LEU A 112 1.30 -7.08 -8.90
CA LEU A 112 1.73 -7.75 -10.14
C LEU A 112 2.65 -6.88 -11.02
N THR A 113 2.59 -5.56 -10.85
CA THR A 113 3.40 -4.58 -11.61
C THR A 113 4.08 -3.54 -10.75
N GLY A 114 4.02 -3.68 -9.41
CA GLY A 114 4.79 -2.83 -8.50
C GLY A 114 6.30 -3.13 -8.55
N LEU A 115 6.69 -4.27 -9.15
CA LEU A 115 8.07 -4.74 -9.25
C LEU A 115 8.80 -4.35 -10.55
N SER A 116 8.22 -3.53 -11.41
CA SER A 116 8.92 -3.06 -12.62
C SER A 116 8.83 -1.55 -12.71
N TRP A 117 9.95 -0.92 -13.06
CA TRP A 117 10.20 0.52 -13.30
C TRP A 117 10.87 1.34 -12.19
N ASP A 118 11.32 0.76 -11.06
CA ASP A 118 12.49 1.32 -10.35
C ASP A 118 13.74 0.64 -10.92
N ASP A 119 14.40 1.36 -11.82
CA ASP A 119 15.76 1.12 -12.27
C ASP A 119 16.70 1.42 -11.10
N ASP A 120 17.03 0.43 -10.26
CA ASP A 120 18.29 0.44 -9.48
C ASP A 120 18.67 -0.84 -8.69
N THR A 121 18.12 -2.04 -8.96
CA THR A 121 18.72 -3.27 -8.37
C THR A 121 18.74 -4.45 -9.35
N ALA A 122 19.78 -4.47 -10.20
CA ALA A 122 20.18 -5.65 -10.93
C ALA A 122 21.16 -6.49 -10.09
N ASP A 123 20.84 -7.78 -9.97
CA ASP A 123 21.70 -8.93 -9.64
C ASP A 123 22.42 -8.98 -8.29
N ASP A 124 21.98 -9.87 -7.40
CA ASP A 124 22.84 -11.00 -7.00
C ASP A 124 22.03 -12.24 -6.59
N HIS A 125 21.96 -13.23 -7.49
CA HIS A 125 21.67 -14.60 -7.13
C HIS A 125 22.99 -15.39 -7.18
N GLY A 126 23.80 -15.22 -6.14
CA GLY A 126 25.07 -15.90 -5.91
C GLY A 126 25.16 -16.43 -4.48
N ASP A 127 25.29 -17.75 -4.34
CA ASP A 127 25.44 -18.50 -3.10
C ASP A 127 26.77 -18.20 -2.37
N ASP A 128 26.76 -17.66 -1.13
CA ASP A 128 27.69 -18.07 -0.06
C ASP A 128 27.27 -17.52 1.33
N THR A 129 27.59 -18.28 2.37
CA THR A 129 27.15 -18.08 3.75
C THR A 129 27.93 -17.00 4.52
N SER A 130 27.21 -16.24 5.36
CA SER A 130 27.64 -15.40 6.50
C SER A 130 28.18 -13.98 6.23
N SER A 131 27.29 -13.10 5.82
CA SER A 131 26.95 -11.88 6.57
C SER A 131 25.43 -11.87 6.67
N ALA A 132 24.84 -11.62 7.83
CA ALA A 132 23.40 -11.37 7.87
C ALA A 132 23.21 -9.99 7.21
N GLU A 133 22.96 -9.98 5.91
CA GLU A 133 22.58 -8.77 5.20
C GLU A 133 21.32 -8.20 5.87
N PRO A 134 21.23 -6.87 6.05
CA PRO A 134 20.07 -6.26 6.64
C PRO A 134 18.85 -6.50 5.75
N ASP A 135 17.76 -7.02 6.32
CA ASP A 135 16.48 -7.04 5.63
C ASP A 135 15.94 -5.61 5.51
N THR A 136 15.48 -5.23 4.31
CA THR A 136 14.83 -3.93 4.07
C THR A 136 13.31 -4.04 4.15
N PHE A 137 12.66 -3.08 4.79
CA PHE A 137 11.21 -2.99 4.91
C PHE A 137 10.73 -1.61 4.44
N HIS A 138 9.68 -1.57 3.62
CA HIS A 138 9.15 -0.33 3.04
C HIS A 138 7.77 0.02 3.62
N LEU A 139 7.51 1.32 3.81
CA LEU A 139 6.25 1.89 4.29
C LEU A 139 5.75 2.93 3.27
N GLY A 140 4.52 2.78 2.79
CA GLY A 140 3.90 3.69 1.81
C GLY A 140 2.62 4.33 2.35
N PHE A 141 2.44 5.63 2.09
CA PHE A 141 1.25 6.39 2.51
C PHE A 141 0.74 7.26 1.36
N LEU A 142 -0.58 7.19 1.11
CA LEU A 142 -1.28 8.13 0.25
C LEU A 142 -2.15 9.02 1.13
N VAL A 143 -1.80 10.31 1.20
CA VAL A 143 -2.41 11.25 2.16
C VAL A 143 -3.10 12.36 1.40
N TRP A 144 -4.36 12.62 1.74
CA TRP A 144 -5.15 13.73 1.22
C TRP A 144 -5.36 14.80 2.29
N PRO A 145 -5.60 16.06 1.90
CA PRO A 145 -6.02 17.09 2.84
C PRO A 145 -7.33 16.68 3.53
N PRO A 146 -7.56 17.09 4.79
CA PRO A 146 -8.81 16.81 5.48
C PRO A 146 -9.99 17.52 4.80
N ASP A 147 -11.16 16.88 4.81
CA ASP A 147 -12.40 17.38 4.17
C ASP A 147 -13.05 18.57 4.91
N GLY A 148 -12.50 18.97 6.06
CA GLY A 148 -13.03 20.03 6.93
C GLY A 148 -11.93 20.94 7.48
N PRO A 149 -12.29 21.97 8.26
CA PRO A 149 -11.29 22.87 8.84
C PRO A 149 -10.39 22.10 9.80
N SER A 150 -9.09 22.07 9.48
CA SER A 150 -8.03 21.52 10.31
C SER A 150 -6.99 22.58 10.60
N ASP A 151 -6.40 22.51 11.79
CA ASP A 151 -5.19 23.26 12.13
C ASP A 151 -3.93 22.59 11.53
N GLU A 152 -4.05 21.33 11.11
CA GLU A 152 -3.00 20.55 10.44
C GLU A 152 -3.02 20.76 8.93
N SER A 153 -1.84 20.87 8.32
CA SER A 153 -1.68 21.06 6.88
C SER A 153 -0.99 19.85 6.24
N MET A 154 -1.04 19.73 4.91
CA MET A 154 -0.26 18.70 4.20
C MET A 154 1.25 18.80 4.44
N ASP A 155 1.74 19.96 4.91
CA ASP A 155 3.15 20.15 5.22
C ASP A 155 3.54 19.57 6.58
N SER A 156 2.60 19.32 7.50
CA SER A 156 2.88 18.66 8.78
C SER A 156 2.93 17.13 8.69
N VAL A 157 2.38 16.55 7.61
CA VAL A 157 2.34 15.11 7.37
C VAL A 157 3.74 14.48 7.41
N LEU A 158 4.73 15.10 6.80
CA LEU A 158 6.11 14.58 6.82
C LEU A 158 6.65 14.48 8.25
N GLY A 159 6.37 15.48 9.10
CA GLY A 159 6.78 15.45 10.51
C GLY A 159 6.05 14.37 11.33
N MET A 160 4.80 14.05 10.99
CA MET A 160 4.08 12.94 11.63
C MET A 160 4.66 11.58 11.23
N ILE A 161 4.99 11.41 9.94
CA ILE A 161 5.62 10.18 9.43
C ILE A 161 7.01 10.02 10.05
N ASP A 162 7.78 11.11 10.13
CA ASP A 162 9.08 11.14 10.78
C ASP A 162 9.00 10.71 12.26
N ALA A 163 8.12 11.32 13.04
CA ALA A 163 7.89 10.91 14.44
C ALA A 163 7.41 9.44 14.57
N GLY A 164 6.62 8.96 13.61
CA GLY A 164 6.20 7.56 13.53
C GLY A 164 7.37 6.61 13.27
N GLY A 165 8.27 6.97 12.36
CA GLY A 165 9.51 6.25 12.08
C GLY A 165 10.39 6.13 13.31
N GLU A 166 10.61 7.23 14.03
CA GLU A 166 11.38 7.24 15.28
C GLU A 166 10.77 6.27 16.32
N ALA A 167 9.44 6.28 16.47
CA ALA A 167 8.76 5.37 17.39
C ALA A 167 8.88 3.89 16.98
N ILE A 168 8.89 3.58 15.68
CA ILE A 168 9.11 2.23 15.16
C ILE A 168 10.56 1.79 15.42
N THR A 169 11.54 2.65 15.10
CA THR A 169 12.96 2.41 15.37
C THR A 169 13.22 2.09 16.83
N GLN A 170 12.59 2.84 17.75
CA GLN A 170 12.73 2.57 19.18
C GLN A 170 12.16 1.21 19.57
N ARG A 171 10.97 0.83 19.06
CA ARG A 171 10.36 -0.48 19.35
C ARG A 171 11.18 -1.65 18.81
N LEU A 172 11.76 -1.50 17.61
CA LEU A 172 12.65 -2.50 17.02
C LEU A 172 13.91 -2.68 17.86
N THR A 173 14.50 -1.57 18.30
CA THR A 173 15.66 -1.56 19.20
C THR A 173 15.33 -2.22 20.54
N ASP A 174 14.19 -1.89 21.15
CA ASP A 174 13.73 -2.49 22.41
C ASP A 174 13.47 -3.99 22.29
N ALA A 175 13.07 -4.46 21.09
CA ALA A 175 12.90 -5.87 20.77
C ALA A 175 14.23 -6.60 20.45
N GLY A 176 15.34 -5.88 20.38
CA GLY A 176 16.68 -6.44 20.15
C GLY A 176 17.13 -6.47 18.69
N PHE A 177 16.41 -5.82 17.78
CA PHE A 177 16.86 -5.62 16.40
C PHE A 177 17.83 -4.44 16.31
N GLN A 178 18.74 -4.49 15.34
CA GLN A 178 19.61 -3.36 15.02
C GLN A 178 18.99 -2.57 13.88
N VAL A 179 18.81 -1.26 14.07
CA VAL A 179 18.40 -0.32 13.03
C VAL A 179 19.58 0.61 12.81
N SER A 180 20.26 0.48 11.67
CA SER A 180 21.38 1.36 11.30
C SER A 180 20.85 2.73 10.89
N GLU A 181 19.85 2.74 10.02
CA GLU A 181 19.35 3.95 9.37
C GLU A 181 17.83 3.88 9.20
N TRP A 182 17.19 5.05 9.23
CA TRP A 182 15.80 5.23 8.86
C TRP A 182 15.61 6.67 8.38
N GLY A 183 14.59 6.90 7.56
CA GLY A 183 14.25 8.26 7.12
C GLY A 183 12.84 8.36 6.58
N ALA A 184 12.34 9.59 6.52
CA ALA A 184 11.10 9.95 5.86
C ALA A 184 11.39 11.02 4.80
N SER A 185 10.81 10.87 3.60
CA SER A 185 11.00 11.82 2.51
C SER A 185 9.69 12.11 1.81
N ARG A 186 9.61 13.31 1.21
CA ARG A 186 8.52 13.70 0.31
C ARG A 186 9.07 13.68 -1.10
N SER A 187 8.38 12.99 -2.01
CA SER A 187 8.62 12.97 -3.47
C SER A 187 9.92 12.34 -4.00
N VAL A 188 10.86 11.94 -3.15
CA VAL A 188 12.07 11.19 -3.54
C VAL A 188 12.24 10.01 -2.59
N PRO A 189 12.60 8.80 -3.06
CA PRO A 189 12.94 7.68 -2.18
C PRO A 189 14.02 8.07 -1.16
N VAL A 190 13.95 7.47 0.03
CA VAL A 190 15.06 7.54 0.99
C VAL A 190 16.10 6.55 0.49
N LEU A 191 17.25 7.06 0.06
CA LEU A 191 18.40 6.26 -0.32
C LEU A 191 19.24 6.00 0.94
N PHE A 192 19.49 4.74 1.23
CA PHE A 192 20.46 4.31 2.25
C PHE A 192 21.74 3.91 1.52
N ASP A 193 22.88 4.39 1.98
CA ASP A 193 24.16 4.13 1.31
C ASP A 193 24.67 2.75 1.75
N ASP A 194 24.84 1.81 0.81
CA ASP A 194 25.44 0.50 1.12
C ASP A 194 26.98 0.53 1.10
N THR A 195 27.61 1.70 0.92
CA THR A 195 29.07 1.80 0.85
C THR A 195 29.64 3.08 1.47
N GLU A 196 29.90 3.06 2.78
CA GLU A 196 31.07 3.77 3.31
C GLU A 196 32.35 2.98 2.94
N ASP A 197 32.78 3.05 1.67
CA ASP A 197 34.14 2.63 1.26
C ASP A 197 34.78 3.71 0.37
N ASP A 198 35.50 4.65 0.99
CA ASP A 198 36.70 5.30 0.43
C ASP A 198 37.39 6.22 1.49
N GLU A 199 38.30 5.63 2.28
CA GLU A 199 39.53 6.30 2.77
C GLU A 199 40.78 5.57 2.27
#